data_AF-A0A971B664-F1
#
_entry.id   AF-A0A971B664-F1
#
_cell.length_a   1.000
_cell.length_b   1.000
_cell.length_c   1.000
_cell.angle_alpha   90.00
_cell.angle_beta   90.00
_cell.angle_gamma   90.00
#
_symmetry.space_group_name_H-M   'P 1'
#
loop_
_entity.id
_entity.type
_entity.pdbx_description
1 polymer ?
#
loop_
_entity_poly.entity_id
_entity_poly.type
_entity_poly.pdbx_seq_one_letter_code
_entity_poly.pdbx_strand_id
1 'polypeptide(L)' 'MLASVRSILSNQESAEVEHLIAHDECPEALRTLAWIIVEEGKRVPRETIEAIRQLSEGLIDEKHMPDDLDSHVLE' A
#
# COMPACT_ATOMS: atom_id res chain seq x y z
N MET A 1 15.35 -1.09 12.18
CA MET A 1 14.03 -1.72 12.42
C MET A 1 13.12 -1.17 11.35
N LEU A 2 12.76 -2.00 10.35
CA LEU A 2 11.69 -1.66 9.41
C LEU A 2 10.43 -1.38 10.23
N ALA A 3 9.96 -0.13 10.24
CA ALA A 3 8.62 0.14 10.75
C ALA A 3 7.66 -0.68 9.88
N SER A 4 6.96 -1.64 10.50
CA SER A 4 5.98 -2.44 9.78
C SER A 4 4.94 -1.47 9.20
N VAL A 5 4.57 -1.63 7.93
CA VAL A 5 3.50 -0.82 7.31
C VAL A 5 2.23 -0.82 8.16
N ARG A 6 1.98 -1.88 8.92
CA ARG A 6 0.89 -1.94 9.88
C ARG A 6 0.92 -0.86 10.97
N SER A 7 2.10 -0.35 11.36
CA SER A 7 2.21 0.68 12.41
C SER A 7 1.80 2.08 11.97
N ILE A 8 1.67 2.33 10.66
CA ILE A 8 1.26 3.63 10.12
C ILE A 8 -0.23 3.65 9.71
N LEU A 9 -0.88 2.49 9.73
CA LEU A 9 -2.29 2.36 9.41
C LEU A 9 -3.14 2.60 10.65
N SER A 10 -4.30 3.23 10.47
CA SER A 10 -5.34 3.23 11.49
C SER A 10 -5.94 1.83 11.64
N ASN A 11 -6.67 1.60 12.74
CA ASN A 11 -7.37 0.31 12.93
C ASN A 11 -8.39 0.04 11.82
N GLN A 12 -9.02 1.10 11.28
CA GLN A 12 -9.99 0.99 10.22
C GLN A 12 -9.32 0.62 8.88
N GLU A 13 -8.25 1.33 8.52
CA GLU A 13 -7.44 1.02 7.32
C GLU A 13 -6.86 -0.40 7.38
N SER A 14 -6.36 -0.80 8.56
CA SER A 14 -5.84 -2.15 8.76
C SER A 14 -6.94 -3.20 8.56
N ALA A 15 -8.12 -2.97 9.12
CA ALA A 15 -9.26 -3.89 8.98
C ALA A 15 -9.73 -4.01 7.53
N GLU A 16 -9.68 -2.93 6.75
CA GLU A 16 -10.03 -2.95 5.33
C GLU A 16 -9.04 -3.79 4.51
N VAL A 17 -7.73 -3.58 4.69
CA VAL A 17 -6.70 -4.38 4.02
C VAL A 17 -6.78 -5.85 4.45
N GLU A 18 -6.96 -6.13 5.74
CA GLU A 18 -7.14 -7.49 6.26
C GLU A 18 -8.40 -8.17 5.73
N HIS A 19 -9.48 -7.42 5.50
CA HIS A 19 -10.71 -7.94 4.92
C HIS A 19 -10.48 -8.45 3.49
N LEU A 20 -9.77 -7.69 2.65
CA LEU A 20 -9.46 -8.09 1.27
C LEU A 20 -8.56 -9.33 1.24
N ILE A 21 -7.54 -9.39 2.10
CA ILE A 21 -6.68 -10.56 2.25
C ILE A 21 -7.50 -11.80 2.67
N ALA A 22 -8.45 -11.64 3.59
CA ALA A 22 -9.28 -12.74 4.06
C ALA A 22 -10.24 -13.30 2.99
N HIS A 23 -10.49 -12.56 1.91
CA HIS A 23 -11.31 -12.98 0.77
C HIS A 23 -10.47 -13.40 -0.44
N ASP A 24 -9.16 -13.65 -0.27
CA ASP A 24 -8.20 -13.98 -1.32
C ASP A 24 -8.03 -12.88 -2.40
N GLU A 25 -8.42 -11.64 -2.09
CA GLU A 25 -8.32 -10.45 -2.94
C GLU A 25 -6.99 -9.71 -2.69
N CYS A 26 -5.88 -10.43 -2.79
CA CYS A 26 -4.54 -9.90 -2.50
C CYS A 26 -4.10 -8.73 -3.40
N PRO A 27 -4.36 -8.72 -4.72
CA PRO A 27 -4.08 -7.56 -5.57
C PRO A 27 -4.88 -6.32 -5.15
N GLU A 28 -6.14 -6.49 -4.78
CA GLU A 28 -7.00 -5.43 -4.29
C GLU A 28 -6.50 -4.90 -2.95
N ALA A 29 -6.07 -5.77 -2.04
CA ALA A 29 -5.46 -5.38 -0.77
C ALA A 29 -4.22 -4.51 -0.99
N LEU A 30 -3.36 -4.89 -1.94
CA LEU A 30 -2.16 -4.13 -2.29
C LEU A 30 -2.50 -2.78 -2.92
N ARG A 31 -3.48 -2.75 -3.82
CA ARG A 31 -3.99 -1.52 -4.44
C ARG A 31 -4.57 -0.57 -3.38
N THR A 32 -5.40 -1.08 -2.49
CA THR A 32 -6.01 -0.32 -1.39
C THR A 32 -4.93 0.24 -0.46
N LEU A 33 -3.92 -0.55 -0.13
CA LEU A 33 -2.78 -0.07 0.66
C LEU A 33 -2.05 1.09 -0.02
N ALA A 34 -1.82 1.01 -1.33
CA ALA A 34 -1.19 2.09 -2.09
C ALA A 34 -2.01 3.39 -2.07
N TRP A 35 -3.33 3.29 -2.25
CA TRP A 35 -4.23 4.44 -2.17
C TRP A 35 -4.29 5.05 -0.77
N ILE A 36 -4.34 4.23 0.28
CA ILE A 36 -4.32 4.72 1.67
C ILE A 36 -3.03 5.53 1.93
N ILE A 37 -1.88 5.09 1.43
CA ILE A 37 -0.63 5.82 1.60
C ILE A 37 -0.72 7.22 0.99
N VAL A 38 -1.32 7.32 -0.20
CA VAL A 38 -1.45 8.55 -0.97
C VAL A 38 -2.51 9.49 -0.39
N GLU A 39 -3.74 9.01 -0.24
CA GLU A 39 -4.89 9.81 0.19
C GLU A 39 -4.70 10.37 1.62
N GLU A 40 -4.11 9.57 2.51
CA GLU A 40 -3.87 9.97 3.90
C GLU A 40 -2.49 10.65 4.08
N GLY A 41 -1.74 10.90 3.01
CA GLY A 41 -0.45 11.58 3.08
C GLY A 41 0.60 10.83 3.91
N LYS A 42 0.48 9.51 4.05
CA LYS A 42 1.38 8.71 4.90
C LYS A 42 2.76 8.66 4.27
N ARG A 43 3.80 8.67 5.11
CA ARG A 43 5.20 8.53 4.69
C ARG A 43 5.71 7.17 5.09
N VAL A 44 6.26 6.42 4.14
CA VAL A 44 6.70 5.03 4.34
C VAL A 44 8.13 4.82 3.88
N PRO A 45 8.89 3.86 4.44
CA PRO A 45 10.24 3.56 3.96
C PRO A 45 10.28 3.30 2.45
N ARG A 46 11.34 3.73 1.76
CA ARG A 46 11.51 3.52 0.31
C ARG A 46 11.30 2.06 -0.12
N GLU A 47 11.87 1.14 0.64
CA GLU A 47 11.74 -0.31 0.44
C GLU A 47 10.27 -0.80 0.46
N THR A 48 9.37 -0.11 1.16
CA THR A 48 7.93 -0.40 1.12
C THR A 48 7.32 0.00 -0.21
N ILE A 49 7.65 1.19 -0.72
CA ILE A 49 7.17 1.65 -2.03
C ILE A 49 7.70 0.72 -3.13
N GLU A 50 8.98 0.37 -3.07
CA GLU A 50 9.61 -0.57 -4.01
C GLU A 50 8.91 -1.94 -3.98
N ALA A 51 8.61 -2.46 -2.79
CA ALA A 51 7.87 -3.71 -2.65
C ALA A 51 6.46 -3.62 -3.23
N ILE A 52 5.73 -2.52 -2.99
CA ILE A 52 4.38 -2.31 -3.56
C ILE A 52 4.46 -2.29 -5.09
N ARG A 53 5.40 -1.54 -5.67
CA ARG A 53 5.57 -1.44 -7.12
C ARG A 53 5.90 -2.82 -7.73
N GLN A 54 6.90 -3.51 -7.18
CA GLN A 54 7.30 -4.84 -7.67
C GLN A 54 6.18 -5.87 -7.57
N LEU A 55 5.44 -5.89 -6.46
CA LEU A 55 4.33 -6.83 -6.30
C LEU A 55 3.13 -6.46 -7.18
N SER A 56 2.92 -5.18 -7.46
CA SER A 56 1.83 -4.73 -8.34
C SER A 56 2.08 -5.03 -9.83
N GLU A 57 3.36 -5.16 -10.22
CA GLU A 57 3.75 -5.36 -11.62
C GLU A 57 3.12 -6.64 -12.20
N GLY A 58 2.29 -6.47 -13.24
CA GLY A 58 1.58 -7.57 -13.87
C GLY A 58 0.39 -8.13 -13.09
N LEU A 59 0.14 -7.66 -11.87
CA LEU A 59 -1.05 -8.01 -11.07
C LEU A 59 -2.12 -6.92 -11.12
N ILE A 60 -1.70 -5.65 -11.15
CA ILE A 60 -2.58 -4.49 -11.13
C ILE A 60 -2.23 -3.62 -12.34
N ASP A 61 -3.22 -3.27 -13.14
CA ASP A 61 -3.05 -2.31 -14.25
C ASP A 61 -2.62 -0.95 -13.66
N GLU A 62 -1.60 -0.31 -14.26
CA GLU A 62 -1.01 0.94 -13.78
C GLU A 62 -2.07 2.03 -13.56
N LYS A 63 -3.11 2.09 -14.39
CA LYS A 63 -4.22 3.07 -14.24
C LYS A 63 -5.01 2.94 -12.93
N HIS A 64 -4.85 1.82 -12.23
CA HIS A 64 -5.50 1.54 -10.95
C HIS A 64 -4.59 1.81 -9.75
N MET A 65 -3.30 2.07 -9.99
CA MET A 65 -2.34 2.48 -8.99
C MET A 65 -2.30 4.01 -8.90
N PRO A 66 -1.98 4.58 -7.73
CA PRO A 66 -1.78 6.02 -7.63
C PRO A 66 -0.48 6.45 -8.31
N ASP A 67 -0.56 7.56 -9.06
CA ASP A 67 0.54 8.11 -9.87
C ASP A 67 1.68 8.67 -8.99
N ASP A 68 1.35 9.17 -7.81
CA ASP A 68 2.23 9.92 -6.92
C ASP A 68 2.81 9.09 -5.77
N LEU A 69 2.58 7.77 -5.75
CA LEU A 69 3.03 6.86 -4.68
C LEU A 69 4.53 7.03 -4.33
N ASP A 70 5.39 7.22 -5.33
CA ASP A 70 6.83 7.41 -5.18
C ASP A 70 7.21 8.70 -4.44
N SER A 71 6.29 9.66 -4.35
CA SER A 71 6.47 10.91 -3.60
C SER A 71 6.31 10.71 -2.09
N HIS A 72 5.81 9.57 -1.63
CA HIS A 72 5.47 9.27 -0.22
C HIS A 72 6.59 8.59 0.58
N VAL A 73 7.84 8.68 0.10
CA VAL A 73 9.01 8.07 0.77
C VAL A 73 9.41 8.81 2.05
N LEU A 74 9.58 8.11 3.16
CA LEU A 74 10.19 8.61 4.39
C LEU A 74 11.73 8.55 4.25
N GLU A 75 12.39 9.69 4.38
CA GLU A 75 13.88 9.81 4.34
C GLU A 75 14.56 9.37 5.63
#